data_AF-A0A376G145-F1
#
_entry.id   AF-A0A376G145-F1
#
_cell.length_a   1.000
_cell.length_b   1.000
_cell.length_c   1.000
_cell.angle_alpha   90.00
_cell.angle_beta   90.00
_cell.angle_gamma   90.00
#
_symmetry.space_group_name_H-M   'P 1'
#
loop_
_entity.id
_entity.type
_entity.pdbx_description
1 polymer ?
#
loop_
_entity_poly.entity_id
_entity_poly.type
_entity_poly.pdbx_seq_one_letter_code
_entity_poly.pdbx_strand_id
1 'polypeptide(L)' 'MKNILYITGLVLILTSILLILEFSDSNRMSLIAGMILPIGLAFNILGFTLKTNPLKE' A
#
# COMPACT_ATOMS: atom_id res chain seq x y z
N MET A 1 4.59 -12.35 -9.66
CA MET A 1 5.15 -11.58 -8.52
C MET A 1 4.70 -10.11 -8.51
N LYS A 2 4.82 -9.36 -9.62
CA LYS A 2 4.37 -7.94 -9.69
C LYS A 2 2.90 -7.73 -9.32
N ASN A 3 1.99 -8.51 -9.91
CA ASN A 3 0.56 -8.37 -9.64
C ASN A 3 0.23 -8.62 -8.16
N ILE A 4 0.96 -9.53 -7.51
CA ILE A 4 0.82 -9.81 -6.07
C ILE A 4 1.24 -8.58 -5.26
N LEU A 5 2.38 -7.94 -5.59
CA LEU A 5 2.81 -6.70 -4.93
C LEU A 5 1.78 -5.57 -5.07
N TYR A 6 1.20 -5.40 -6.26
CA TYR A 6 0.14 -4.42 -6.49
C TYR A 6 -1.14 -4.72 -5.71
N ILE A 7 -1.62 -5.97 -5.77
CA ILE A 7 -2.84 -6.39 -5.07
C ILE A 7 -2.64 -6.22 -3.56
N THR A 8 -1.53 -6.69 -3.00
CA THR A 8 -1.22 -6.53 -1.57
C THR A 8 -1.11 -5.05 -1.20
N GLY A 9 -0.45 -4.22 -2.01
CA GLY A 9 -0.35 -2.79 -1.77
C GLY A 9 -1.71 -2.09 -1.78
N LEU A 10 -2.59 -2.44 -2.73
CA LEU A 10 -3.96 -1.92 -2.79
C LEU A 10 -4.79 -2.32 -1.57
N VAL A 11 -4.68 -3.58 -1.12
CA VAL A 11 -5.38 -4.06 0.08
C VAL A 11 -4.93 -3.28 1.32
N LEU A 12 -3.63 -3.00 1.46
CA LEU A 12 -3.09 -2.21 2.57
C LEU A 12 -3.58 -0.75 2.54
N ILE A 13 -3.63 -0.14 1.36
CA ILE A 13 -4.17 1.22 1.21
C ILE A 13 -5.66 1.25 1.59
N LEU A 14 -6.45 0.31 1.08
CA LEU A 14 -7.88 0.23 1.39
C LEU A 14 -8.13 0.01 2.88
N THR A 15 -7.40 -0.90 3.52
CA THR A 15 -7.54 -1.13 4.97
C THR A 15 -7.13 0.09 5.79
N SER A 16 -6.10 0.82 5.39
CA SER A 16 -5.73 2.09 6.04
C SER A 16 -6.84 3.14 5.94
N ILE A 17 -7.43 3.31 4.74
CA ILE A 17 -8.54 4.25 4.54
C ILE A 17 -9.75 3.87 5.40
N LEU A 18 -10.12 2.58 5.40
CA LEU A 18 -11.24 2.09 6.22
C LEU A 18 -10.98 2.28 7.72
N LEU A 19 -9.75 2.07 8.19
CA LEU A 19 -9.38 2.33 9.59
C LEU A 19 -9.56 3.80 9.98
N ILE A 20 -9.21 4.74 9.08
CA ILE A 20 -9.38 6.18 9.34
C ILE A 20 -10.85 6.56 9.34
N LEU A 21 -11.66 6.01 8.42
CA LEU A 21 -13.08 6.34 8.31
C LEU A 21 -13.92 5.74 9.45
N GLU A 22 -13.70 4.45 9.76
CA GLU A 22 -14.48 3.74 10.78
C GLU A 22 -14.09 4.15 12.20
N PHE A 23 -12.80 4.43 12.43
CA PHE A 23 -12.28 4.74 13.76
C PHE A 23 -11.68 6.15 13.81
N SER A 24 -12.37 7.14 13.23
CA SER A 24 -11.90 8.53 13.12
C SER A 24 -11.52 9.16 14.46
N ASP A 25 -12.22 8.80 15.53
CA ASP A 25 -11.98 9.35 16.87
C ASP A 25 -10.89 8.60 17.65
N SER A 26 -10.40 7.48 17.10
CA SER A 26 -9.35 6.68 17.73
C SER A 26 -7.97 7.14 17.28
N ASN A 27 -7.29 7.87 18.16
CA ASN A 27 -5.90 8.29 17.93
C ASN A 27 -4.96 7.10 17.65
N ARG A 28 -5.22 5.94 18.27
CA ARG A 28 -4.47 4.70 18.02
C ARG A 28 -4.68 4.17 16.62
N MET A 29 -5.92 4.14 16.14
CA MET A 29 -6.23 3.66 14.79
C MET A 29 -5.70 4.64 13.72
N SER A 30 -5.77 5.94 13.98
CA SER A 30 -5.15 6.94 13.10
C SER A 30 -3.64 6.74 12.97
N LEU A 31 -2.93 6.44 14.07
CA LEU A 31 -1.49 6.13 14.02
C LEU A 31 -1.21 4.85 13.25
N ILE A 32 -1.98 3.78 13.49
CA ILE A 32 -1.83 2.51 12.77
C ILE A 32 -2.08 2.70 11.27
N ALA A 33 -3.16 3.38 10.90
CA ALA A 33 -3.48 3.65 9.52
C ALA A 33 -2.40 4.52 8.84
N GLY A 34 -1.88 5.52 9.54
CA GLY A 34 -0.77 6.35 9.09
C GLY A 34 0.54 5.58 8.85
N MET A 35 0.77 4.47 9.59
CA MET A 35 1.90 3.57 9.34
C MET A 35 1.64 2.61 8.17
N ILE A 36 0.41 2.11 8.02
CA ILE A 36 0.04 1.14 6.98
C ILE A 36 -0.02 1.78 5.58
N LEU A 37 -0.55 3.00 5.49
CA LEU A 37 -0.70 3.71 4.21
C LEU A 37 0.60 3.83 3.40
N PRO A 38 1.73 4.31 3.96
CA PRO A 38 2.99 4.41 3.22
C PRO A 38 3.54 3.05 2.82
N ILE A 39 3.30 1.98 3.59
CA ILE A 39 3.72 0.62 3.24
C ILE A 39 2.96 0.13 2.00
N GLY A 40 1.64 0.35 1.95
CA GLY A 40 0.83 0.00 0.78
C GLY A 40 1.22 0.78 -0.48
N LEU A 41 1.57 2.07 -0.33
CA LEU A 41 2.11 2.89 -1.41
C LEU A 41 3.49 2.39 -1.87
N ALA A 42 4.39 2.06 -0.94
CA ALA A 42 5.70 1.52 -1.27
C ALA A 42 5.61 0.22 -2.09
N PHE A 43 4.67 -0.66 -1.76
CA PHE A 43 4.45 -1.90 -2.53
C PHE A 43 3.97 -1.63 -3.96
N ASN A 44 3.13 -0.61 -4.17
CA ASN A 44 2.72 -0.19 -5.51
C ASN A 44 3.89 0.41 -6.30
N ILE A 45 4.71 1.26 -5.67
CA ILE A 45 5.90 1.86 -6.30
C ILE A 45 6.91 0.77 -6.67
N LEU A 46 7.19 -0.17 -5.76
CA LEU A 46 8.10 -1.30 -6.02
C LEU A 46 7.55 -2.21 -7.13
N GLY A 47 6.25 -2.49 -7.14
CA GLY A 47 5.60 -3.21 -8.23
C GLY A 47 5.79 -2.53 -9.58
N PHE A 48 5.82 -1.19 -9.60
CA PHE A 48 6.05 -0.36 -10.79
C PHE A 48 7.51 -0.33 -11.22
N THR A 49 8.44 -0.09 -10.31
CA THR A 49 9.87 -0.02 -10.63
C THR A 49 10.43 -1.36 -11.10
N LEU A 50 9.91 -2.48 -10.59
CA LEU A 50 10.27 -3.81 -11.11
C LEU A 50 9.93 -3.99 -12.60
N LYS A 51 9.12 -3.11 -13.21
CA LYS A 51 8.76 -3.14 -14.64
C LYS A 51 9.94 -2.81 -15.56
N THR A 52 11.04 -2.25 -15.06
CA THR A 52 12.26 -2.01 -15.85
C THR A 52 13.16 -3.24 -15.87
N ASN A 53 12.80 -4.22 -16.70
CA ASN A 53 13.82 -5.05 -17.32
C ASN A 53 13.68 -4.76 -18.81
N PRO A 54 14.47 -3.81 -19.38
CA PRO A 54 14.53 -3.70 -20.82
C PRO A 54 14.99 -5.07 -21.30
N LEU A 55 14.15 -5.71 -22.12
CA LEU A 55 14.55 -6.89 -22.86
C LEU A 55 15.91 -6.54 -23.49
N LYS A 56 16.93 -7.36 -23.19
CA LYS A 56 18.15 -7.39 -24.00
C LYS A 56 17.68 -7.74 -25.41
N GLU A 57 17.58 -6.72 -26.27
CA GLU A 57 17.63 -6.90 -27.72
C GLU A 57 19.01 -7.41 -28.13
#